data_AF-A0A929I7N1-F1
#
_entry.id   AF-A0A929I7N1-F1
#
_cell.length_a   1.000
_cell.length_b   1.000
_cell.length_c   1.000
_cell.angle_alpha   90.00
_cell.angle_beta   90.00
_cell.angle_gamma   90.00
#
_symmetry.space_group_name_H-M   'P 1'
#
loop_
_entity.id
_entity.type
_entity.pdbx_description
1 polymer ?
#
loop_
_entity_poly.entity_id
_entity_poly.type
_entity_poly.pdbx_seq_one_letter_code
_entity_poly.pdbx_strand_id
1 'polypeptide(L)'
;MLNKVKETIKKHNMLAMGNRIVVAVSGGPDSVALLKVLSMVSGKYRLSLVAAHLNHGLRGEESNSEERFARELCESMGIAFESKYIDVPSLIKGEKRSPEDVCRDVRYNFFKKVREKYKADKIALGHNLDDQAETVIMKFLRGSGMGGLRGILPMRDGIYIRPLISVTRDEILTFLKKEGMEFVTDSSNVEDIYLRNRIRNRLIPELRENYNPGLEENLDHTADIIRVEDDYIKTAVEDVLTTWGVDRNQDDIRVNIPELVKLHEAIQRRVIKTLLQNCSHQKKGIGYLHVKSVMDLITGGSPNGILNLPFDLEVRREYDLLVISKTKTPVGRNHEFHYTVEIPGTVNIKELGIKATFDLVDSVPTLNFDTDRTVFMDYENISFPLIIRNMKPGDRIQPFGMNGTKKVKSFFIDEKTPKNRRKEIPLLVDQKSVLWIMGMRLSERARITDKTTRVVKAEII
;
A
#
# COMPACT_ATOMS: atom_id res chain seq x y z
N MET A 1 6.57 27.16 -16.00
CA MET A 1 7.59 26.38 -15.26
C MET A 1 8.38 27.12 -14.16
N LEU A 2 9.45 27.89 -14.42
CA LEU A 2 10.39 28.34 -13.36
C LEU A 2 9.72 29.13 -12.22
N ASN A 3 8.74 29.99 -12.53
CA ASN A 3 8.00 30.74 -11.51
C ASN A 3 7.16 29.81 -10.61
N LYS A 4 6.42 28.84 -11.18
CA LYS A 4 5.70 27.80 -10.42
C LYS A 4 6.64 27.07 -9.46
N VAL A 5 7.83 26.67 -9.91
CA VAL A 5 8.82 26.00 -9.04
C VAL A 5 9.28 26.90 -7.90
N LYS A 6 9.55 28.19 -8.16
CA LYS A 6 9.92 29.16 -7.12
C LYS A 6 8.80 29.35 -6.09
N GLU A 7 7.55 29.42 -6.55
CA GLU A 7 6.37 29.50 -5.70
C GLU A 7 6.22 28.25 -4.83
N THR A 8 6.38 27.05 -5.41
CA THR A 8 6.35 25.76 -4.70
C THR A 8 7.44 25.64 -3.64
N ILE A 9 8.68 26.06 -3.97
CA ILE A 9 9.79 26.12 -3.02
C ILE A 9 9.45 27.03 -1.83
N LYS A 10 8.84 28.20 -2.10
CA LYS A 10 8.44 29.16 -1.07
C LYS A 10 7.27 28.64 -0.24
N LYS A 11 6.19 28.15 -0.87
CA LYS A 11 4.97 27.63 -0.22
C LYS A 11 5.31 26.55 0.81
N HIS A 12 6.26 25.67 0.49
CA HIS A 12 6.62 24.53 1.35
C HIS A 12 7.94 24.71 2.10
N ASN A 13 8.52 25.92 2.12
CA ASN A 13 9.79 26.22 2.80
C ASN A 13 10.90 25.18 2.51
N MET A 14 11.07 24.82 1.23
CA MET A 14 11.92 23.70 0.84
C MET A 14 13.42 24.01 0.96
N LEU A 15 13.81 25.28 0.82
CA LEU A 15 15.20 25.72 0.75
C LEU A 15 15.47 26.87 1.73
N ALA A 16 16.66 26.85 2.33
CA ALA A 16 17.20 27.93 3.15
C ALA A 16 18.56 28.41 2.60
N MET A 17 18.99 29.60 3.04
CA MET A 17 20.26 30.20 2.63
C MET A 17 21.44 29.29 3.00
N GLY A 18 22.35 29.06 2.05
CA GLY A 18 23.54 28.24 2.27
C GLY A 18 23.29 26.73 2.25
N ASN A 19 22.06 26.27 1.97
CA ASN A 19 21.79 24.84 1.97
C ASN A 19 22.61 24.09 0.94
N ARG A 20 23.04 22.89 1.33
CA ARG A 20 23.60 21.90 0.43
C ARG A 20 22.54 20.86 0.07
N ILE A 21 22.34 20.64 -1.22
CA ILE A 21 21.25 19.82 -1.75
C ILE A 21 21.82 18.67 -2.57
N VAL A 22 21.43 17.43 -2.22
CA VAL A 22 21.64 16.28 -3.09
C VAL A 22 20.50 16.21 -4.10
N VAL A 23 20.81 16.25 -5.39
CA VAL A 23 19.82 16.15 -6.47
C VAL A 23 19.84 14.74 -7.05
N ALA A 24 18.71 14.04 -7.01
CA ALA A 24 18.60 12.73 -7.64
C ALA A 24 18.48 12.88 -9.17
N VAL A 25 19.52 12.43 -9.90
CA VAL A 25 19.61 12.55 -11.35
C VAL A 25 19.57 11.16 -11.98
N SER A 26 18.50 10.83 -12.71
CA SER A 26 18.37 9.56 -13.44
C SER A 26 18.78 9.66 -14.90
N GLY A 27 19.00 10.86 -15.43
CA GLY A 27 19.22 11.12 -16.85
C GLY A 27 17.93 11.39 -17.64
N GLY A 28 16.76 11.11 -17.05
CA GLY A 28 15.45 11.40 -17.62
C GLY A 28 15.05 12.89 -17.51
N PRO A 29 14.03 13.32 -18.28
CA PRO A 29 13.66 14.72 -18.43
C PRO A 29 13.35 15.42 -17.09
N ASP A 30 12.58 14.77 -16.21
CA ASP A 30 12.20 15.36 -14.92
C ASP A 30 13.43 15.63 -14.02
N SER A 31 14.42 14.73 -14.08
CA SER A 31 15.62 14.84 -13.27
C SER A 31 16.61 15.88 -13.81
N VAL A 32 16.72 16.00 -15.14
CA VAL A 32 17.51 17.04 -15.81
C VAL A 32 16.90 18.42 -15.56
N ALA A 33 15.58 18.54 -15.69
CA ALA A 33 14.87 19.78 -15.42
C ALA A 33 15.03 20.20 -13.95
N LEU A 34 14.94 19.25 -13.01
CA LEU A 34 15.16 19.52 -11.59
C LEU A 34 16.57 20.07 -11.35
N LEU A 35 17.61 19.43 -11.90
CA LEU A 35 18.99 19.87 -11.76
C LEU A 35 19.19 21.29 -12.32
N LYS A 36 18.68 21.55 -13.53
CA LYS A 36 18.78 22.86 -14.18
C LYS A 36 18.06 23.95 -13.39
N VAL A 37 16.85 23.69 -12.92
CA VAL A 37 16.09 24.67 -12.11
C VAL A 37 16.78 24.97 -10.79
N LEU A 38 17.29 23.95 -10.08
CA LEU A 38 18.03 24.15 -8.84
C LEU A 38 19.34 24.93 -9.06
N SER A 39 20.02 24.67 -10.17
CA SER A 39 21.19 25.46 -10.58
C SER A 39 20.82 26.93 -10.83
N MET A 40 19.71 27.21 -11.52
CA MET A 40 19.25 28.59 -11.76
C MET A 40 18.86 29.34 -10.47
N VAL A 41 18.32 28.66 -9.47
CA VAL A 41 17.97 29.30 -8.18
C VAL A 41 19.12 29.28 -7.17
N SER A 42 20.22 28.59 -7.48
CA SER A 42 21.36 28.40 -6.56
C SER A 42 21.94 29.73 -6.09
N GLY A 43 22.14 30.69 -7.00
CA GLY A 43 22.71 32.00 -6.66
C GLY A 43 21.87 32.78 -5.65
N LYS A 44 20.53 32.73 -5.77
CA LYS A 44 19.61 33.42 -4.85
C LYS A 44 19.70 32.87 -3.43
N TYR A 45 19.81 31.55 -3.28
CA TYR A 45 19.85 30.88 -1.98
C TYR A 45 21.25 30.50 -1.52
N ARG A 46 22.31 30.87 -2.28
CA ARG A 46 23.69 30.42 -2.08
C ARG A 46 23.80 28.90 -1.92
N LEU A 47 23.10 28.14 -2.77
CA LEU A 47 23.04 26.68 -2.67
C LEU A 47 24.35 26.04 -3.12
N SER A 48 24.71 24.95 -2.44
CA SER A 48 25.69 23.98 -2.95
C SER A 48 24.96 22.76 -3.49
N LEU A 49 25.20 22.36 -4.74
CA LEU A 49 24.53 21.22 -5.36
C LEU A 49 25.49 20.04 -5.49
N VAL A 50 24.96 18.84 -5.23
CA VAL A 50 25.63 17.56 -5.48
C VAL A 50 24.65 16.66 -6.21
N ALA A 51 24.99 16.19 -7.40
CA ALA A 51 24.17 15.24 -8.14
C ALA A 51 24.46 13.81 -7.68
N ALA A 52 23.40 13.00 -7.56
CA ALA A 52 23.48 11.60 -7.18
C ALA A 52 22.72 10.73 -8.17
N HIS A 53 23.41 9.76 -8.78
CA HIS A 53 22.86 8.79 -9.71
C HIS A 53 23.01 7.36 -9.17
N LEU A 54 21.96 6.55 -9.27
CA LEU A 54 22.04 5.14 -8.93
C LEU A 54 21.77 4.29 -10.17
N ASN A 55 22.79 3.57 -10.60
CA ASN A 55 22.68 2.59 -11.67
C ASN A 55 22.22 1.25 -11.07
N HIS A 56 20.99 0.86 -11.39
CA HIS A 56 20.33 -0.33 -10.85
C HIS A 56 20.75 -1.65 -11.54
N GLY A 57 21.57 -1.59 -12.59
CA GLY A 57 22.00 -2.77 -13.34
C GLY A 57 20.88 -3.52 -14.07
N LEU A 58 19.70 -2.90 -14.24
CA LEU A 58 18.52 -3.55 -14.82
C LEU A 58 18.60 -3.68 -16.34
N ARG A 59 19.29 -2.76 -17.02
CA ARG A 59 19.23 -2.62 -18.49
C ARG A 59 20.62 -2.62 -19.18
N GLY A 60 21.62 -3.15 -18.48
CA GLY A 60 22.99 -3.29 -19.00
C GLY A 60 23.53 -1.98 -19.56
N GLU A 61 23.78 -1.96 -20.88
CA GLU A 61 24.36 -0.80 -21.59
C GLU A 61 23.51 0.47 -21.54
N GLU A 62 22.17 0.38 -21.52
CA GLU A 62 21.33 1.59 -21.40
C GLU A 62 21.61 2.30 -20.08
N SER A 63 21.64 1.56 -18.96
CA SER A 63 21.92 2.13 -17.64
C SER A 63 23.35 2.70 -17.54
N ASN A 64 24.31 2.08 -18.22
CA ASN A 64 25.68 2.61 -18.31
C ASN A 64 25.72 3.92 -19.13
N SER A 65 24.93 4.02 -20.20
CA SER A 65 24.82 5.23 -21.01
C SER A 65 24.12 6.37 -20.25
N GLU A 66 23.05 6.07 -19.52
CA GLU A 66 22.35 7.03 -18.63
C GLU A 66 23.31 7.61 -17.57
N GLU A 67 24.16 6.77 -16.98
CA GLU A 67 25.16 7.20 -15.99
C GLU A 67 26.23 8.12 -16.60
N ARG A 68 26.74 7.77 -17.80
CA ARG A 68 27.72 8.60 -18.53
C ARG A 68 27.13 9.97 -18.87
N PHE A 69 25.93 9.98 -19.46
CA PHE A 69 25.20 11.21 -19.78
C PHE A 69 25.00 12.09 -18.54
N ALA A 70 24.54 11.51 -17.42
CA ALA A 70 24.30 12.27 -16.20
C ALA A 70 25.60 12.86 -15.62
N ARG A 71 26.73 12.15 -15.73
CA ARG A 71 28.04 12.62 -15.32
C ARG A 71 28.50 13.81 -16.16
N GLU A 72 28.51 13.67 -17.48
CA GLU A 72 28.92 14.71 -18.43
C GLU A 72 28.07 15.98 -18.26
N LEU A 73 26.76 15.81 -18.08
CA LEU A 73 25.85 16.91 -17.79
C LEU A 73 26.26 17.66 -16.51
N CYS A 74 26.55 16.94 -15.42
CA CYS A 74 26.93 17.57 -14.17
C CYS A 74 28.30 18.26 -14.26
N GLU A 75 29.26 17.66 -14.97
CA GLU A 75 30.57 18.25 -15.25
C GLU A 75 30.45 19.56 -16.03
N SER A 76 29.61 19.59 -17.08
CA SER A 76 29.35 20.80 -17.87
C SER A 76 28.74 21.95 -17.05
N MET A 77 28.04 21.62 -15.96
CA MET A 77 27.42 22.56 -15.04
C MET A 77 28.30 22.90 -13.83
N GLY A 78 29.49 22.30 -13.70
CA GLY A 78 30.36 22.46 -12.53
C GLY A 78 29.78 21.90 -11.23
N ILE A 79 28.94 20.86 -11.31
CA ILE A 79 28.25 20.25 -10.17
C ILE A 79 28.94 18.93 -9.82
N ALA A 80 29.26 18.73 -8.53
CA ALA A 80 29.82 17.46 -8.06
C ALA A 80 28.87 16.29 -8.35
N PHE A 81 29.39 15.20 -8.90
CA PHE A 81 28.60 14.04 -9.29
C PHE A 81 29.04 12.78 -8.55
N GLU A 82 28.08 12.06 -7.99
CA GLU A 82 28.28 10.79 -7.30
C GLU A 82 27.39 9.72 -7.90
N SER A 83 28.01 8.64 -8.37
CA SER A 83 27.28 7.48 -8.87
C SER A 83 27.61 6.23 -8.07
N LYS A 84 26.66 5.28 -8.11
CA LYS A 84 26.90 3.93 -7.60
C LYS A 84 26.19 2.91 -8.50
N TYR A 85 26.89 1.84 -8.81
CA TYR A 85 26.31 0.65 -9.42
C TYR A 85 25.84 -0.34 -8.34
N ILE A 86 24.64 -0.87 -8.49
CA ILE A 86 24.10 -1.95 -7.67
C ILE A 86 23.36 -2.93 -8.58
N ASP A 87 23.77 -4.19 -8.59
CA ASP A 87 23.05 -5.28 -9.26
C ASP A 87 21.77 -5.62 -8.48
N VAL A 88 20.70 -4.88 -8.79
CA VAL A 88 19.38 -5.14 -8.22
C VAL A 88 18.75 -6.45 -8.69
N PRO A 89 18.90 -6.91 -9.96
CA PRO A 89 18.48 -8.25 -10.36
C PRO A 89 18.96 -9.37 -9.43
N SER A 90 20.22 -9.35 -9.04
CA SER A 90 20.76 -10.35 -8.10
C SER A 90 20.21 -10.20 -6.69
N LEU A 91 19.93 -8.97 -6.24
CA LEU A 91 19.30 -8.72 -4.92
C LEU A 91 17.84 -9.21 -4.87
N ILE A 92 17.11 -9.11 -5.98
CA ILE A 92 15.70 -9.56 -6.06
C ILE A 92 15.59 -11.09 -6.03
N LYS A 93 16.59 -11.83 -6.53
CA LYS A 93 16.55 -13.31 -6.66
C LYS A 93 16.37 -14.11 -5.36
N GLY A 94 16.33 -13.48 -4.19
CA GLY A 94 16.01 -14.12 -2.90
C GLY A 94 14.93 -13.42 -2.08
N GLU A 95 14.37 -12.31 -2.57
CA GLU A 95 13.46 -11.47 -1.78
C GLU A 95 11.98 -11.70 -2.11
N LYS A 96 11.11 -11.55 -1.09
CA LYS A 96 9.65 -11.66 -1.23
C LYS A 96 8.97 -10.33 -1.62
N ARG A 97 9.75 -9.26 -1.82
CA ARG A 97 9.27 -7.90 -2.09
C ARG A 97 9.10 -7.66 -3.59
N SER A 98 8.30 -6.66 -3.96
CA SER A 98 8.19 -6.28 -5.38
C SER A 98 9.52 -5.68 -5.87
N PRO A 99 9.93 -5.93 -7.13
CA PRO A 99 11.12 -5.32 -7.70
C PRO A 99 11.17 -3.80 -7.51
N GLU A 100 10.03 -3.12 -7.69
CA GLU A 100 9.90 -1.66 -7.51
C GLU A 100 10.21 -1.21 -6.07
N ASP A 101 9.72 -1.95 -5.06
CA ASP A 101 9.98 -1.62 -3.65
C ASP A 101 11.47 -1.80 -3.29
N VAL A 102 12.11 -2.86 -3.81
CA VAL A 102 13.55 -3.10 -3.60
C VAL A 102 14.38 -2.00 -4.26
N CYS A 103 14.12 -1.70 -5.53
CA CYS A 103 14.77 -0.59 -6.23
C CYS A 103 14.60 0.73 -5.47
N ARG A 104 13.40 1.00 -4.97
CA ARG A 104 13.12 2.20 -4.19
C ARG A 104 13.94 2.24 -2.90
N ASP A 105 13.97 1.18 -2.11
CA ASP A 105 14.70 1.15 -0.84
C ASP A 105 16.21 1.31 -1.06
N VAL A 106 16.78 0.61 -2.05
CA VAL A 106 18.19 0.73 -2.42
C VAL A 106 18.52 2.17 -2.84
N ARG A 107 17.65 2.81 -3.64
CA ARG A 107 17.80 4.19 -4.07
C ARG A 107 17.77 5.19 -2.91
N TYR A 108 16.81 5.07 -2.00
CA TYR A 108 16.73 5.96 -0.84
C TYR A 108 17.91 5.78 0.11
N ASN A 109 18.39 4.53 0.30
CA ASN A 109 19.58 4.25 1.09
C ASN A 109 20.84 4.86 0.47
N PHE A 110 20.99 4.79 -0.85
CA PHE A 110 22.09 5.45 -1.55
C PHE A 110 22.05 6.97 -1.37
N PHE A 111 20.91 7.62 -1.60
CA PHE A 111 20.80 9.08 -1.42
C PHE A 111 21.05 9.52 0.02
N LYS A 112 20.67 8.70 1.01
CA LYS A 112 20.98 8.97 2.42
C LYS A 112 22.49 8.94 2.66
N LYS A 113 23.21 7.94 2.13
CA LYS A 113 24.67 7.85 2.23
C LYS A 113 25.37 9.03 1.55
N VAL A 114 24.92 9.47 0.38
CA VAL A 114 25.46 10.66 -0.31
C VAL A 114 25.20 11.91 0.52
N ARG A 115 23.99 12.07 1.06
CA ARG A 115 23.65 13.20 1.95
C ARG A 115 24.58 13.25 3.16
N GLU A 116 24.85 12.11 3.81
CA GLU A 116 25.76 12.01 4.95
C GLU A 116 27.21 12.35 4.55
N LYS A 117 27.72 11.76 3.45
CA LYS A 117 29.07 12.03 2.92
C LYS A 117 29.31 13.52 2.66
N TYR A 118 28.33 14.20 2.06
CA TYR A 118 28.44 15.61 1.72
C TYR A 118 27.92 16.54 2.80
N LYS A 119 27.43 16.04 3.94
CA LYS A 119 26.76 16.83 4.98
C LYS A 119 25.66 17.74 4.37
N ALA A 120 24.89 17.18 3.45
CA ALA A 120 23.83 17.90 2.76
C ALA A 120 22.57 18.02 3.63
N ASP A 121 21.89 19.15 3.52
CA ASP A 121 20.67 19.44 4.29
C ASP A 121 19.49 18.65 3.74
N LYS A 122 19.32 18.64 2.41
CA LYS A 122 18.14 18.10 1.72
C LYS A 122 18.50 17.16 0.58
N ILE A 123 17.52 16.35 0.17
CA ILE A 123 17.54 15.50 -1.03
C ILE A 123 16.39 15.92 -1.94
N ALA A 124 16.67 16.39 -3.15
CA ALA A 124 15.69 16.77 -4.14
C ALA A 124 15.36 15.61 -5.10
N LEU A 125 14.08 15.37 -5.33
CA LEU A 125 13.57 14.31 -6.21
C LEU A 125 12.66 14.90 -7.30
N GLY A 126 12.82 14.44 -8.54
CA GLY A 126 12.10 14.95 -9.71
C GLY A 126 10.68 14.39 -9.87
N HIS A 127 9.86 14.40 -8.82
CA HIS A 127 8.43 14.06 -8.98
C HIS A 127 7.67 15.29 -9.46
N ASN A 128 6.77 15.11 -10.41
CA ASN A 128 5.99 16.16 -11.06
C ASN A 128 4.48 16.04 -10.75
N LEU A 129 3.66 16.90 -11.37
CA LEU A 129 2.21 16.94 -11.16
C LEU A 129 1.51 15.67 -11.69
N ASP A 130 1.99 15.11 -12.80
CA ASP A 130 1.50 13.86 -13.38
C ASP A 130 1.75 12.67 -12.42
N ASP A 131 2.96 12.59 -11.82
CA ASP A 131 3.27 11.58 -10.79
C ASP A 131 2.32 11.69 -9.59
N GLN A 132 1.90 12.92 -9.28
CA GLN A 132 0.98 13.20 -8.20
C GLN A 132 -0.43 12.72 -8.53
N ALA A 133 -0.95 13.05 -9.71
CA ALA A 133 -2.23 12.56 -10.21
C ALA A 133 -2.29 11.03 -10.24
N GLU A 134 -1.26 10.39 -10.81
CA GLU A 134 -1.11 8.93 -10.82
C GLU A 134 -1.18 8.35 -9.40
N THR A 135 -0.45 8.95 -8.46
CA THR A 135 -0.40 8.48 -7.08
C THR A 135 -1.75 8.60 -6.40
N VAL A 136 -2.46 9.72 -6.57
CA VAL A 136 -3.78 9.94 -5.97
C VAL A 136 -4.78 8.92 -6.52
N ILE A 137 -4.86 8.74 -7.85
CA ILE A 137 -5.75 7.75 -8.48
C ILE A 137 -5.40 6.33 -8.02
N MET A 138 -4.12 5.96 -8.01
CA MET A 138 -3.67 4.65 -7.52
C MET A 138 -4.08 4.39 -6.06
N LYS A 139 -4.05 5.42 -5.22
CA LYS A 139 -4.41 5.32 -3.80
C LYS A 139 -5.92 5.24 -3.61
N PHE A 140 -6.67 6.00 -4.42
CA PHE A 140 -8.12 5.94 -4.48
C PHE A 140 -8.61 4.55 -4.89
N LEU A 141 -8.11 3.99 -6.00
CA LEU A 141 -8.47 2.64 -6.48
C LEU A 141 -8.12 1.52 -5.48
N ARG A 142 -7.18 1.77 -4.56
CA ARG A 142 -6.82 0.84 -3.48
C ARG A 142 -7.65 1.01 -2.21
N GLY A 143 -8.62 1.93 -2.18
CA GLY A 143 -9.44 2.22 -1.01
C GLY A 143 -8.67 2.91 0.12
N SER A 144 -7.68 3.76 -0.22
CA SER A 144 -6.92 4.49 0.80
C SER A 144 -7.75 5.64 1.38
N GLY A 145 -7.68 5.85 2.70
CA GLY A 145 -8.18 7.10 3.32
C GLY A 145 -7.23 8.29 3.13
N MET A 146 -7.43 9.36 3.90
CA MET A 146 -6.69 10.64 3.81
C MET A 146 -5.16 10.46 3.72
N GLY A 147 -4.58 9.60 4.56
CA GLY A 147 -3.12 9.36 4.57
C GLY A 147 -2.55 8.81 3.26
N GLY A 148 -3.38 8.22 2.39
CA GLY A 148 -3.02 7.85 1.02
C GLY A 148 -3.43 8.89 -0.02
N LEU A 149 -4.62 9.47 0.11
CA LEU A 149 -5.17 10.45 -0.84
C LEU A 149 -4.47 11.81 -0.82
N ARG A 150 -3.73 12.13 0.24
CA ARG A 150 -2.78 13.27 0.29
C ARG A 150 -1.65 13.18 -0.76
N GLY A 151 -1.54 12.04 -1.43
CA GLY A 151 -0.58 11.77 -2.50
C GLY A 151 0.88 11.84 -2.04
N ILE A 152 1.73 12.28 -2.96
CA ILE A 152 3.13 12.57 -2.75
C ILE A 152 3.26 13.90 -2.00
N LEU A 153 3.95 13.87 -0.86
CA LEU A 153 4.22 15.08 -0.06
C LEU A 153 5.27 15.96 -0.76
N PRO A 154 5.04 17.27 -0.93
CA PRO A 154 6.03 18.21 -1.46
C PRO A 154 7.34 18.21 -0.66
N MET A 155 7.23 18.12 0.67
CA MET A 155 8.36 17.94 1.59
C MET A 155 8.06 16.78 2.54
N ARG A 156 9.04 15.89 2.76
CA ARG A 156 8.93 14.74 3.67
C ARG A 156 10.10 14.71 4.65
N ASP A 157 9.79 14.52 5.94
CA ASP A 157 10.75 14.39 7.05
C ASP A 157 11.70 15.60 7.19
N GLY A 158 11.35 16.75 6.61
CA GLY A 158 12.23 17.91 6.49
C GLY A 158 13.49 17.66 5.64
N ILE A 159 13.63 16.52 4.98
CA ILE A 159 14.84 16.12 4.24
C ILE A 159 14.56 15.99 2.74
N TYR A 160 13.48 15.32 2.36
CA TYR A 160 13.17 15.04 0.96
C TYR A 160 12.26 16.12 0.40
N ILE A 161 12.71 16.82 -0.64
CA ILE A 161 11.98 17.91 -1.30
C ILE A 161 11.64 17.54 -2.75
N ARG A 162 10.52 18.04 -3.26
CA ARG A 162 10.05 17.81 -4.64
C ARG A 162 9.67 19.13 -5.30
N PRO A 163 10.67 19.92 -5.77
CA PRO A 163 10.41 21.25 -6.32
C PRO A 163 9.50 21.27 -7.56
N LEU A 164 9.47 20.16 -8.32
CA LEU A 164 8.67 20.05 -9.54
C LEU A 164 7.23 19.56 -9.32
N ILE A 165 6.81 19.31 -8.07
CA ILE A 165 5.54 18.60 -7.78
C ILE A 165 4.28 19.29 -8.33
N SER A 166 4.36 20.60 -8.60
CA SER A 166 3.25 21.42 -9.12
C SER A 166 3.36 21.71 -10.62
N VAL A 167 4.26 21.03 -11.32
CA VAL A 167 4.61 21.29 -12.73
C VAL A 167 4.23 20.07 -13.55
N THR A 168 3.58 20.28 -14.70
CA THR A 168 3.23 19.17 -15.61
C THR A 168 4.44 18.66 -16.38
N ARG A 169 4.36 17.43 -16.88
CA ARG A 169 5.36 16.88 -17.78
C ARG A 169 5.54 17.72 -19.05
N ASP A 170 4.45 18.26 -19.60
CA ASP A 170 4.51 19.12 -20.79
C ASP A 170 5.28 20.43 -20.51
N GLU A 171 5.10 21.03 -19.34
CA GLU A 171 5.89 22.19 -18.91
C GLU A 171 7.38 21.86 -18.77
N ILE A 172 7.71 20.65 -18.28
CA ILE A 172 9.09 20.15 -18.15
C ILE A 172 9.73 20.02 -19.53
N LEU A 173 9.07 19.34 -20.47
CA LEU A 173 9.60 19.15 -21.83
C LEU A 173 9.76 20.50 -22.56
N THR A 174 8.79 21.39 -22.43
CA THR A 174 8.85 22.75 -23.01
C THR A 174 10.03 23.55 -22.45
N PHE A 175 10.26 23.46 -21.14
CA PHE A 175 11.39 24.13 -20.50
C PHE A 175 12.74 23.56 -20.96
N LEU A 176 12.90 22.24 -21.00
CA LEU A 176 14.15 21.61 -21.46
C LEU A 176 14.49 22.00 -22.90
N LYS A 177 13.48 22.00 -23.78
CA LYS A 177 13.64 22.46 -25.17
C LYS A 177 14.08 23.92 -25.25
N LYS A 178 13.48 24.80 -24.44
CA LYS A 178 13.83 26.23 -24.39
C LYS A 178 15.27 26.45 -23.91
N GLU A 179 15.73 25.65 -22.94
CA GLU A 179 17.06 25.74 -22.36
C GLU A 179 18.13 24.98 -23.17
N GLY A 180 17.76 24.31 -24.27
CA GLY A 180 18.66 23.51 -25.09
C GLY A 180 19.25 22.32 -24.34
N MET A 181 18.51 21.75 -23.39
CA MET A 181 18.98 20.64 -22.55
C MET A 181 18.57 19.31 -23.17
N GLU A 182 19.55 18.45 -23.41
CA GLU A 182 19.32 17.06 -23.79
C GLU A 182 18.89 16.22 -22.57
N PHE A 183 18.27 15.07 -22.83
CA PHE A 183 17.88 14.10 -21.81
C PHE A 183 17.71 12.71 -22.43
N VAL A 184 17.84 11.67 -21.61
CA VAL A 184 17.62 10.29 -22.05
C VAL A 184 16.14 9.93 -21.90
N THR A 185 15.53 9.41 -22.97
CA THR A 185 14.19 8.84 -22.94
C THR A 185 14.24 7.34 -22.66
N ASP A 186 13.58 6.93 -21.59
CA ASP A 186 13.53 5.54 -21.13
C ASP A 186 12.53 4.71 -21.96
N SER A 187 13.03 3.62 -22.56
CA SER A 187 12.30 2.62 -23.36
C SER A 187 11.28 1.80 -22.56
N SER A 188 11.45 1.68 -21.23
CA SER A 188 10.59 0.87 -20.34
C SER A 188 9.23 1.50 -20.01
N ASN A 189 9.00 2.76 -20.41
CA ASN A 189 7.72 3.46 -20.19
C ASN A 189 6.60 3.02 -21.13
N VAL A 190 6.90 2.19 -22.14
CA VAL A 190 5.96 1.84 -23.21
C VAL A 190 5.04 0.68 -22.83
N GLU A 191 5.44 -0.18 -21.88
CA GLU A 191 4.70 -1.41 -21.57
C GLU A 191 3.66 -1.24 -20.46
N ASP A 192 2.40 -1.60 -20.75
CA ASP A 192 1.24 -1.52 -19.84
C ASP A 192 1.19 -2.63 -18.77
N ILE A 193 2.32 -3.22 -18.40
CA ILE A 193 2.38 -4.35 -17.46
C ILE A 193 2.00 -3.91 -16.04
N TYR A 194 2.46 -2.73 -15.62
CA TYR A 194 2.23 -2.23 -14.26
C TYR A 194 0.97 -1.37 -14.16
N LEU A 195 0.26 -1.45 -13.02
CA LEU A 195 -0.93 -0.63 -12.76
C LEU A 195 -0.66 0.87 -12.98
N ARG A 196 0.54 1.33 -12.60
CA ARG A 196 0.95 2.72 -12.77
C ARG A 196 1.00 3.13 -14.25
N ASN A 197 1.58 2.29 -15.10
CA ASN A 197 1.66 2.52 -16.54
C ASN A 197 0.27 2.55 -17.17
N ARG A 198 -0.62 1.61 -16.81
CA ARG A 198 -2.02 1.63 -17.29
C ARG A 198 -2.78 2.89 -16.88
N ILE A 199 -2.53 3.41 -15.68
CA ILE A 199 -3.16 4.66 -15.23
C ILE A 199 -2.63 5.84 -16.04
N ARG A 200 -1.31 5.94 -16.22
CA ARG A 200 -0.66 7.00 -17.01
C ARG A 200 -1.07 6.97 -18.48
N ASN A 201 -1.04 5.80 -19.10
CA ASN A 201 -1.15 5.64 -20.55
C ASN A 201 -2.60 5.53 -21.04
N ARG A 202 -3.55 5.13 -20.17
CA ARG A 202 -4.95 4.92 -20.56
C ARG A 202 -5.91 5.77 -19.74
N LEU A 203 -5.91 5.60 -18.42
CA LEU A 203 -6.95 6.18 -17.57
C LEU A 203 -6.86 7.71 -17.46
N ILE A 204 -5.66 8.27 -17.24
CA ILE A 204 -5.47 9.71 -17.15
C ILE A 204 -5.83 10.39 -18.49
N PRO A 205 -5.33 9.92 -19.66
CA PRO A 205 -5.75 10.47 -20.95
C PRO A 205 -7.26 10.43 -21.17
N GLU A 206 -7.90 9.28 -20.90
CA GLU A 206 -9.36 9.12 -20.99
C GLU A 206 -10.12 10.13 -20.12
N LEU A 207 -9.70 10.29 -18.85
CA LEU A 207 -10.32 11.25 -17.94
C LEU A 207 -10.08 12.70 -18.37
N ARG A 208 -8.89 13.00 -18.89
CA ARG A 208 -8.50 14.34 -19.32
C ARG A 208 -9.26 14.77 -20.59
N GLU A 209 -9.38 13.87 -21.55
CA GLU A 209 -10.00 14.15 -22.85
C GLU A 209 -11.53 14.17 -22.76
N ASN A 210 -12.13 13.23 -22.02
CA ASN A 210 -13.59 13.04 -22.04
C ASN A 210 -14.32 13.65 -20.84
N TYR A 211 -13.62 14.06 -19.77
CA TYR A 211 -14.27 14.55 -18.55
C TYR A 211 -13.74 15.89 -18.05
N ASN A 212 -12.43 16.04 -17.87
CA ASN A 212 -11.86 17.26 -17.31
C ASN A 212 -10.42 17.51 -17.79
N PRO A 213 -10.20 18.49 -18.68
CA PRO A 213 -8.86 18.86 -19.15
C PRO A 213 -7.89 19.31 -18.04
N GLY A 214 -8.40 19.79 -16.90
CA GLY A 214 -7.61 20.20 -15.73
C GLY A 214 -7.53 19.12 -14.64
N LEU A 215 -7.52 17.84 -15.01
CA LEU A 215 -7.58 16.72 -14.07
C LEU A 215 -6.43 16.75 -13.06
N GLU A 216 -5.20 16.90 -13.52
CA GLU A 216 -4.00 16.82 -12.70
C GLU A 216 -3.94 17.94 -11.66
N GLU A 217 -4.31 19.16 -12.06
CA GLU A 217 -4.40 20.32 -11.15
C GLU A 217 -5.49 20.13 -10.10
N ASN A 218 -6.68 19.64 -10.49
CA ASN A 218 -7.77 19.37 -9.54
C ASN A 218 -7.43 18.25 -8.54
N LEU A 219 -6.71 17.21 -8.99
CA LEU A 219 -6.22 16.16 -8.11
C LEU A 219 -5.16 16.66 -7.13
N ASP A 220 -4.28 17.57 -7.54
CA ASP A 220 -3.32 18.18 -6.60
C ASP A 220 -4.00 19.14 -5.62
N HIS A 221 -4.98 19.96 -6.05
CA HIS A 221 -5.77 20.78 -5.13
C HIS A 221 -6.50 19.93 -4.09
N THR A 222 -7.12 18.83 -4.53
CA THR A 222 -7.77 17.87 -3.62
C THR A 222 -6.76 17.26 -2.65
N ALA A 223 -5.59 16.85 -3.15
CA ALA A 223 -4.53 16.33 -2.30
C ALA A 223 -4.03 17.39 -1.30
N ASP A 224 -3.95 18.66 -1.68
CA ASP A 224 -3.52 19.77 -0.81
C ASP A 224 -4.51 20.01 0.34
N ILE A 225 -5.81 20.04 0.06
CA ILE A 225 -6.87 20.11 1.08
C ILE A 225 -6.72 18.95 2.05
N ILE A 226 -6.63 17.73 1.53
CA ILE A 226 -6.49 16.52 2.34
C ILE A 226 -5.19 16.55 3.18
N ARG A 227 -4.08 17.09 2.65
CA ARG A 227 -2.83 17.22 3.42
C ARG A 227 -3.02 18.11 4.65
N VAL A 228 -3.66 19.27 4.50
CA VAL A 228 -3.88 20.23 5.58
C VAL A 228 -4.80 19.63 6.64
N GLU A 229 -5.91 19.02 6.23
CA GLU A 229 -6.85 18.38 7.16
C GLU A 229 -6.24 17.15 7.85
N ASP A 230 -5.47 16.31 7.12
CA ASP A 230 -4.79 15.13 7.68
C ASP A 230 -3.73 15.53 8.71
N ASP A 231 -3.08 16.68 8.53
CA ASP A 231 -2.11 17.25 9.48
C ASP A 231 -2.81 17.79 10.74
N TYR A 232 -3.92 18.53 10.59
CA TYR A 232 -4.71 18.99 11.73
C TYR A 232 -5.23 17.83 12.58
N ILE A 233 -5.84 16.82 11.95
CA ILE A 233 -6.33 15.62 12.64
C ILE A 233 -5.17 14.88 13.32
N LYS A 234 -4.00 14.82 12.68
CA LYS A 234 -2.83 14.20 13.29
C LYS A 234 -2.39 14.95 14.56
N THR A 235 -2.33 16.28 14.53
CA THR A 235 -1.99 17.10 15.71
C THR A 235 -3.00 16.90 16.82
N ALA A 236 -4.30 16.96 16.52
CA ALA A 236 -5.35 16.71 17.52
C ALA A 236 -5.24 15.32 18.18
N VAL A 237 -4.87 14.29 17.42
CA VAL A 237 -4.61 12.95 17.96
C VAL A 237 -3.35 12.92 18.83
N GLU A 238 -2.29 13.62 18.44
CA GLU A 238 -1.07 13.74 19.24
C GLU A 238 -1.34 14.43 20.58
N ASP A 239 -2.17 15.46 20.61
CA ASP A 239 -2.60 16.17 21.83
C ASP A 239 -3.41 15.25 22.76
N VAL A 240 -4.36 14.50 22.21
CA VAL A 240 -5.14 13.49 22.96
C VAL A 240 -4.22 12.46 23.59
N LEU A 241 -3.32 11.87 22.81
CA LEU A 241 -2.39 10.83 23.30
C LEU A 241 -1.43 11.37 24.37
N THR A 242 -1.00 12.62 24.23
CA THR A 242 -0.14 13.29 25.22
C THR A 242 -0.89 13.56 26.52
N THR A 243 -2.14 14.05 26.42
CA THR A 243 -3.01 14.31 27.58
C THR A 243 -3.31 13.03 28.36
N TRP A 244 -3.50 11.92 27.67
CA TRP A 244 -3.71 10.61 28.30
C TRP A 244 -2.43 9.95 28.83
N GLY A 245 -1.25 10.56 28.62
CA GLY A 245 0.02 10.01 29.08
C GLY A 245 0.37 8.68 28.43
N VAL A 246 -0.08 8.43 27.20
CA VAL A 246 0.16 7.17 26.50
C VAL A 246 1.63 7.06 26.10
N ASP A 247 2.37 6.17 26.77
CA ASP A 247 3.74 5.84 26.40
C ASP A 247 3.76 4.97 25.14
N ARG A 248 4.29 5.55 24.06
CA ARG A 248 4.37 4.90 22.73
C ARG A 248 5.42 3.79 22.67
N ASN A 249 6.26 3.65 23.70
CA ASN A 249 7.33 2.65 23.75
C ASN A 249 6.96 1.42 24.58
N GLN A 250 5.78 1.40 25.20
CA GLN A 250 5.31 0.23 25.95
C GLN A 250 4.70 -0.81 25.02
N ASP A 251 4.96 -2.08 25.30
CA ASP A 251 4.40 -3.20 24.55
C ASP A 251 2.90 -3.39 24.83
N ASP A 252 2.41 -2.84 25.95
CA ASP A 252 1.01 -2.85 26.37
C ASP A 252 0.52 -1.40 26.52
N ILE A 253 -0.33 -0.94 25.60
CA ILE A 253 -1.00 0.35 25.69
C ILE A 253 -2.39 0.18 26.31
N ARG A 254 -2.72 0.99 27.31
CA ARG A 254 -4.03 1.00 27.96
C ARG A 254 -4.70 2.35 27.76
N VAL A 255 -5.97 2.33 27.33
CA VAL A 255 -6.77 3.53 27.07
C VAL A 255 -8.13 3.41 27.73
N ASN A 256 -8.59 4.48 28.37
CA ASN A 256 -9.92 4.56 28.96
C ASN A 256 -10.98 4.70 27.84
N ILE A 257 -11.89 3.72 27.76
CA ILE A 257 -12.97 3.68 26.77
C ILE A 257 -13.94 4.86 26.94
N PRO A 258 -14.47 5.16 28.14
CA PRO A 258 -15.29 6.35 28.38
C PRO A 258 -14.68 7.66 27.86
N GLU A 259 -13.36 7.86 28.02
CA GLU A 259 -12.67 9.05 27.48
C GLU A 259 -12.55 9.01 25.95
N LEU A 260 -12.29 7.82 25.37
CA LEU A 260 -12.22 7.64 23.93
C LEU A 260 -13.58 7.92 23.26
N VAL A 261 -14.69 7.39 23.79
CA VAL A 261 -16.02 7.54 23.18
C VAL A 261 -16.58 8.97 23.27
N LYS A 262 -16.04 9.82 24.16
CA LYS A 262 -16.37 11.25 24.22
C LYS A 262 -15.78 12.05 23.05
N LEU A 263 -14.72 11.55 22.41
CA LEU A 263 -14.10 12.22 21.27
C LEU A 263 -15.01 12.15 20.04
N HIS A 264 -14.83 13.07 19.08
CA HIS A 264 -15.49 12.96 17.78
C HIS A 264 -15.06 11.67 17.05
N GLU A 265 -15.97 11.01 16.33
CA GLU A 265 -15.72 9.72 15.68
C GLU A 265 -14.47 9.71 14.77
N ALA A 266 -14.23 10.81 14.06
CA ALA A 266 -13.01 10.98 13.25
C ALA A 266 -11.72 10.85 14.08
N ILE A 267 -11.70 11.44 15.28
CA ILE A 267 -10.58 11.37 16.21
C ILE A 267 -10.52 9.98 16.84
N GLN A 268 -11.65 9.39 17.25
CA GLN A 268 -11.69 8.02 17.77
C GLN A 268 -11.00 7.02 16.83
N ARG A 269 -11.43 7.01 15.55
CA ARG A 269 -10.88 6.14 14.50
C ARG A 269 -9.40 6.40 14.28
N ARG A 270 -8.97 7.66 14.31
CA ARG A 270 -7.57 8.03 14.08
C ARG A 270 -6.68 7.71 15.29
N VAL A 271 -7.16 7.88 16.52
CA VAL A 271 -6.50 7.45 17.75
C VAL A 271 -6.27 5.94 17.69
N ILE A 272 -7.32 5.15 17.51
CA ILE A 272 -7.21 3.68 17.43
C ILE A 272 -6.23 3.27 16.35
N LYS A 273 -6.35 3.84 15.15
CA LYS A 273 -5.41 3.54 14.05
C LYS A 273 -3.95 3.84 14.45
N THR A 274 -3.71 4.97 15.10
CA THR A 274 -2.38 5.39 15.54
C THR A 274 -1.82 4.44 16.60
N LEU A 275 -2.64 4.05 17.58
CA LEU A 275 -2.26 3.10 18.62
C LEU A 275 -1.89 1.72 18.03
N LEU A 276 -2.75 1.18 17.16
CA LEU A 276 -2.48 -0.08 16.46
C LEU A 276 -1.18 -0.01 15.63
N GLN A 277 -0.93 1.11 14.95
CA GLN A 277 0.29 1.30 14.17
C GLN A 277 1.55 1.43 15.04
N ASN A 278 1.43 1.96 16.26
CA ASN A 278 2.55 2.09 17.19
C ASN A 278 2.91 0.74 17.84
N CYS A 279 1.92 -0.09 18.17
CA CYS A 279 2.16 -1.43 18.72
C CYS A 279 2.61 -2.44 17.65
N SER A 280 2.21 -2.25 16.39
CA SER A 280 2.53 -3.18 15.30
C SER A 280 4.02 -3.19 14.95
N HIS A 281 4.58 -4.36 14.67
CA HIS A 281 5.92 -4.48 14.08
C HIS A 281 5.98 -3.95 12.62
N GLN A 282 4.82 -3.77 11.96
CA GLN A 282 4.68 -3.12 10.66
C GLN A 282 3.72 -1.94 10.73
N LYS A 283 4.24 -0.73 10.48
CA LYS A 283 3.43 0.51 10.45
C LYS A 283 2.42 0.57 9.29
N LYS A 284 2.56 -0.31 8.28
CA LYS A 284 1.70 -0.38 7.10
C LYS A 284 0.82 -1.62 7.15
N GLY A 285 -0.43 -1.50 6.73
CA GLY A 285 -1.38 -2.62 6.61
C GLY A 285 -2.54 -2.58 7.59
N ILE A 286 -2.52 -1.68 8.59
CA ILE A 286 -3.70 -1.38 9.40
C ILE A 286 -4.72 -0.60 8.55
N GLY A 287 -5.76 -1.32 8.11
CA GLY A 287 -6.82 -0.81 7.23
C GLY A 287 -8.11 -0.48 7.96
N TYR A 288 -9.13 -0.08 7.19
CA TYR A 288 -10.46 0.28 7.70
C TYR A 288 -11.08 -0.84 8.55
N LEU A 289 -11.05 -2.08 8.06
CA LEU A 289 -11.66 -3.22 8.77
C LEU A 289 -11.06 -3.44 10.16
N HIS A 290 -9.74 -3.28 10.34
CA HIS A 290 -9.12 -3.46 11.66
C HIS A 290 -9.58 -2.39 12.65
N VAL A 291 -9.63 -1.12 12.21
CA VAL A 291 -10.11 -0.01 13.04
C VAL A 291 -11.59 -0.22 13.38
N LYS A 292 -12.40 -0.64 12.39
CA LYS A 292 -13.81 -0.95 12.60
C LYS A 292 -14.00 -2.08 13.61
N SER A 293 -13.26 -3.19 13.50
CA SER A 293 -13.36 -4.30 14.46
C SER A 293 -13.03 -3.89 15.89
N VAL A 294 -12.07 -2.97 16.10
CA VAL A 294 -11.78 -2.42 17.43
C VAL A 294 -12.91 -1.50 17.90
N MET A 295 -13.47 -0.67 17.02
CA MET A 295 -14.65 0.15 17.35
C MET A 295 -15.84 -0.73 17.76
N ASP A 296 -16.13 -1.79 17.00
CA ASP A 296 -17.22 -2.74 17.27
C ASP A 296 -17.00 -3.48 18.61
N LEU A 297 -15.74 -3.78 18.99
CA LEU A 297 -15.40 -4.34 20.30
C LEU A 297 -15.68 -3.36 21.45
N ILE A 298 -15.39 -2.08 21.24
CA ILE A 298 -15.60 -1.01 22.24
C ILE A 298 -17.09 -0.71 22.45
N THR A 299 -17.89 -0.76 21.38
CA THR A 299 -19.33 -0.44 21.43
C THR A 299 -20.22 -1.66 21.70
N GLY A 300 -19.68 -2.87 21.60
CA GLY A 300 -20.41 -4.12 21.87
C GLY A 300 -20.96 -4.22 23.30
N GLY A 301 -21.99 -5.05 23.48
CA GLY A 301 -22.68 -5.20 24.78
C GLY A 301 -21.88 -5.95 25.85
N SER A 302 -20.85 -6.72 25.47
CA SER A 302 -20.03 -7.49 26.41
C SER A 302 -18.94 -6.60 27.03
N PRO A 303 -18.82 -6.54 28.38
CA PRO A 303 -17.78 -5.74 29.05
C PRO A 303 -16.38 -6.32 28.87
N ASN A 304 -16.26 -7.56 28.39
CA ASN A 304 -14.99 -8.21 28.10
C ASN A 304 -15.01 -8.79 26.68
N GLY A 305 -13.88 -8.70 25.99
CA GLY A 305 -13.72 -9.29 24.67
C GLY A 305 -12.28 -9.20 24.17
N ILE A 306 -11.93 -10.07 23.23
CA ILE A 306 -10.58 -10.19 22.69
C ILE A 306 -10.67 -10.20 21.16
N LEU A 307 -9.78 -9.46 20.52
CA LEU A 307 -9.62 -9.40 19.08
C LEU A 307 -8.16 -9.62 18.73
N ASN A 308 -7.90 -10.69 17.97
CA ASN A 308 -6.59 -10.93 17.36
C ASN A 308 -6.52 -10.22 16.01
N LEU A 309 -5.57 -9.31 15.87
CA LEU A 309 -5.31 -8.56 14.65
C LEU A 309 -4.03 -9.04 13.98
N PRO A 310 -3.88 -8.83 12.65
CA PRO A 310 -2.61 -9.05 11.98
C PRO A 310 -1.49 -8.24 12.63
N PHE A 311 -0.25 -8.66 12.38
CA PHE A 311 0.98 -8.02 12.87
C PHE A 311 1.29 -8.25 14.36
N ASP A 312 0.90 -9.42 14.88
CA ASP A 312 1.13 -9.83 16.29
C ASP A 312 0.49 -8.86 17.29
N LEU A 313 -0.73 -8.41 16.96
CA LEU A 313 -1.51 -7.49 17.77
C LEU A 313 -2.68 -8.21 18.40
N GLU A 314 -2.83 -8.04 19.71
CA GLU A 314 -4.02 -8.44 20.44
C GLU A 314 -4.66 -7.19 21.07
N VAL A 315 -5.96 -7.02 20.83
CA VAL A 315 -6.76 -5.96 21.42
C VAL A 315 -7.77 -6.58 22.36
N ARG A 316 -7.74 -6.19 23.63
CA ARG A 316 -8.69 -6.63 24.64
C ARG A 316 -9.53 -5.47 25.13
N ARG A 317 -10.80 -5.74 25.39
CA ARG A 317 -11.64 -4.90 26.22
C ARG A 317 -11.72 -5.55 27.60
N GLU A 318 -11.38 -4.78 28.62
CA GLU A 318 -11.42 -5.16 30.03
C GLU A 318 -12.26 -4.10 30.75
N TYR A 319 -13.58 -4.31 30.83
CA TYR A 319 -14.57 -3.33 31.27
C TYR A 319 -14.48 -2.00 30.48
N ASP A 320 -14.02 -0.95 31.15
CA ASP A 320 -13.85 0.41 30.62
C ASP A 320 -12.45 0.66 30.06
N LEU A 321 -11.61 -0.38 29.96
CA LEU A 321 -10.25 -0.28 29.44
C LEU A 321 -10.14 -0.99 28.09
N LEU A 322 -9.54 -0.29 27.14
CA LEU A 322 -9.01 -0.86 25.90
C LEU A 322 -7.53 -1.15 26.10
N VAL A 323 -7.13 -2.41 25.97
CA VAL A 323 -5.75 -2.86 26.07
C VAL A 323 -5.27 -3.29 24.68
N ILE A 324 -4.20 -2.68 24.19
CA ILE A 324 -3.56 -3.05 22.93
C ILE A 324 -2.18 -3.56 23.26
N SER A 325 -1.95 -4.84 23.04
CA SER A 325 -0.70 -5.51 23.37
C SER A 325 -0.09 -6.16 22.13
N LYS A 326 1.24 -6.22 22.09
CA LYS A 326 1.91 -7.21 21.23
C LYS A 326 1.65 -8.59 21.82
N THR A 327 1.21 -9.53 21.00
CA THR A 327 0.92 -10.87 21.50
C THR A 327 2.22 -11.51 22.02
N LYS A 328 2.29 -11.85 23.32
CA LYS A 328 3.45 -12.58 23.92
C LYS A 328 3.59 -13.98 23.36
N THR A 329 2.48 -14.53 22.86
CA THR A 329 2.44 -15.76 22.07
C THR A 329 2.36 -15.33 20.61
N PRO A 330 3.35 -15.62 19.75
CA PRO A 330 3.28 -15.22 18.35
C PRO A 330 1.97 -15.72 17.73
N VAL A 331 1.15 -14.83 17.17
CA VAL A 331 0.10 -15.20 16.23
C VAL A 331 0.81 -15.57 14.92
N GLY A 332 1.43 -16.75 14.96
CA GLY A 332 2.46 -17.14 14.02
C GLY A 332 2.98 -18.57 14.22
N ARG A 333 2.36 -19.37 15.09
CA ARG A 333 2.42 -20.82 14.87
C ARG A 333 1.44 -21.15 13.75
N ASN A 334 1.96 -21.80 12.70
CA ASN A 334 1.13 -22.58 11.79
C ASN A 334 0.36 -23.58 12.66
N HIS A 335 -0.83 -23.23 13.12
CA HIS A 335 -1.71 -24.23 13.68
C HIS A 335 -2.28 -24.95 12.47
N GLU A 336 -1.69 -26.10 12.16
CA GLU A 336 -2.34 -27.03 11.25
C GLU A 336 -3.65 -27.43 11.92
N PHE A 337 -4.75 -27.17 11.22
CA PHE A 337 -6.07 -27.57 11.62
C PHE A 337 -6.69 -28.46 10.54
N HIS A 338 -7.49 -29.40 11.01
CA HIS A 338 -8.16 -30.39 10.20
C HIS A 338 -9.46 -30.78 10.90
N TYR A 339 -10.58 -30.39 10.31
CA TYR A 339 -11.90 -30.66 10.85
C TYR A 339 -12.73 -31.37 9.78
N THR A 340 -13.29 -32.52 10.13
CA THR A 340 -14.31 -33.18 9.31
C THR A 340 -15.60 -32.36 9.40
N VAL A 341 -16.26 -32.17 8.27
CA VAL A 341 -17.52 -31.46 8.15
C VAL A 341 -18.64 -32.49 7.96
N GLU A 342 -19.63 -32.42 8.84
CA GLU A 342 -20.91 -33.12 8.69
C GLU A 342 -21.97 -32.12 8.19
N ILE A 343 -22.91 -32.62 7.39
CA ILE A 343 -24.02 -31.83 6.84
C ILE A 343 -25.32 -32.56 7.18
N PRO A 344 -26.25 -31.94 7.93
CA PRO A 344 -26.12 -30.64 8.58
C PRO A 344 -25.15 -30.68 9.76
N GLY A 345 -24.47 -29.57 10.06
CA GLY A 345 -23.46 -29.54 11.11
C GLY A 345 -22.82 -28.19 11.32
N THR A 346 -22.04 -28.10 12.41
CA THR A 346 -21.32 -26.89 12.80
C THR A 346 -19.89 -27.24 13.16
N VAL A 347 -18.93 -26.50 12.61
CA VAL A 347 -17.52 -26.65 12.89
C VAL A 347 -16.97 -25.39 13.55
N ASN A 348 -16.39 -25.54 14.74
CA ASN A 348 -15.68 -24.46 15.43
C ASN A 348 -14.18 -24.56 15.13
N ILE A 349 -13.65 -23.62 14.33
CA ILE A 349 -12.23 -23.55 13.98
C ILE A 349 -11.52 -22.75 15.07
N LYS A 350 -11.10 -23.44 16.13
CA LYS A 350 -10.55 -22.84 17.36
C LYS A 350 -9.35 -21.93 17.09
N GLU A 351 -8.52 -22.31 16.14
CA GLU A 351 -7.29 -21.62 15.73
C GLU A 351 -7.56 -20.23 15.16
N LEU A 352 -8.74 -20.03 14.56
CA LEU A 352 -9.13 -18.79 13.91
C LEU A 352 -10.20 -18.03 14.69
N GLY A 353 -10.78 -18.65 15.72
CA GLY A 353 -11.94 -18.10 16.44
C GLY A 353 -13.17 -17.95 15.55
N ILE A 354 -13.29 -18.78 14.50
CA ILE A 354 -14.36 -18.72 13.51
C ILE A 354 -15.28 -19.95 13.68
N LYS A 355 -16.57 -19.74 13.47
CA LYS A 355 -17.58 -20.81 13.42
C LYS A 355 -18.10 -20.95 11.99
N ALA A 356 -18.22 -22.17 11.51
CA ALA A 356 -18.79 -22.46 10.18
C ALA A 356 -19.99 -23.38 10.33
N THR A 357 -21.12 -23.03 9.71
CA THR A 357 -22.34 -23.85 9.68
C THR A 357 -22.58 -24.39 8.29
N PHE A 358 -23.13 -25.60 8.23
CA PHE A 358 -23.47 -26.31 7.00
C PHE A 358 -24.87 -26.86 7.15
N ASP A 359 -25.81 -26.39 6.34
CA ASP A 359 -27.22 -26.77 6.42
C ASP A 359 -27.70 -27.24 5.04
N LEU A 360 -28.61 -28.23 5.03
CA LEU A 360 -29.37 -28.59 3.82
C LEU A 360 -30.56 -27.65 3.71
N VAL A 361 -30.73 -27.03 2.54
CA VAL A 361 -31.86 -26.13 2.25
C VAL A 361 -32.58 -26.57 0.97
N ASP A 362 -33.91 -26.48 1.01
CA ASP A 362 -34.79 -26.92 -0.09
C ASP A 362 -34.88 -25.91 -1.24
N SER A 363 -34.50 -24.64 -1.00
CA SER A 363 -34.42 -23.61 -2.03
C SER A 363 -33.37 -22.56 -1.70
N VAL A 364 -32.77 -21.97 -2.74
CA VAL A 364 -31.85 -20.83 -2.60
C VAL A 364 -32.71 -19.58 -2.39
N PRO A 365 -32.50 -18.79 -1.32
CA PRO A 365 -33.23 -17.54 -1.15
C PRO A 365 -32.96 -16.59 -2.32
N THR A 366 -34.02 -16.13 -2.97
CA THR A 366 -33.97 -15.01 -3.91
C THR A 366 -33.81 -13.72 -3.11
N LEU A 367 -32.60 -13.37 -2.65
CA LEU A 367 -32.12 -11.99 -2.45
C LEU A 367 -30.73 -11.96 -1.77
N ASN A 368 -29.86 -11.09 -2.29
CA ASN A 368 -28.61 -10.58 -1.70
C ASN A 368 -27.59 -11.58 -1.14
N PHE A 369 -26.63 -11.93 -2.00
CA PHE A 369 -25.45 -12.67 -1.60
C PHE A 369 -24.42 -11.75 -0.96
N ASP A 370 -24.19 -11.89 0.34
CA ASP A 370 -22.83 -11.68 0.88
C ASP A 370 -21.97 -12.87 0.40
N THR A 371 -21.54 -12.81 -0.88
CA THR A 371 -20.97 -13.94 -1.65
C THR A 371 -19.70 -14.54 -1.06
N ASP A 372 -19.09 -13.85 -0.10
CA ASP A 372 -17.78 -14.22 0.41
C ASP A 372 -17.90 -15.04 1.70
N ARG A 373 -18.89 -14.76 2.56
CA ARG A 373 -19.11 -15.44 3.84
C ARG A 373 -20.15 -16.56 3.78
N THR A 374 -21.07 -16.48 2.83
CA THR A 374 -22.13 -17.49 2.65
C THR A 374 -22.11 -17.98 1.21
N VAL A 375 -21.98 -19.29 1.04
CA VAL A 375 -21.99 -19.96 -0.27
C VAL A 375 -23.03 -21.05 -0.31
N PHE A 376 -23.61 -21.25 -1.50
CA PHE A 376 -24.55 -22.32 -1.76
C PHE A 376 -23.93 -23.31 -2.74
N MET A 377 -23.95 -24.59 -2.40
CA MET A 377 -23.30 -25.65 -3.15
C MET A 377 -24.30 -26.72 -3.55
N ASP A 378 -24.16 -27.24 -4.76
CA ASP A 378 -24.88 -28.44 -5.18
C ASP A 378 -24.36 -29.66 -4.39
N TYR A 379 -25.23 -30.28 -3.59
CA TYR A 379 -24.88 -31.42 -2.75
C TYR A 379 -24.35 -32.61 -3.57
N GLU A 380 -24.91 -32.86 -4.77
CA GLU A 380 -24.54 -34.01 -5.60
C GLU A 380 -23.12 -33.88 -6.19
N ASN A 381 -22.60 -32.65 -6.26
CA ASN A 381 -21.25 -32.36 -6.76
C ASN A 381 -20.16 -32.44 -5.68
N ILE A 382 -20.53 -32.71 -4.41
CA ILE A 382 -19.61 -32.84 -3.29
C ILE A 382 -19.15 -34.30 -3.14
N SER A 383 -17.84 -34.54 -3.15
CA SER A 383 -17.26 -35.88 -2.96
C SER A 383 -16.72 -36.08 -1.54
N PHE A 384 -17.49 -36.73 -0.67
CA PHE A 384 -17.16 -36.92 0.75
C PHE A 384 -15.93 -37.82 1.00
N PRO A 385 -15.16 -37.63 2.10
CA PRO A 385 -15.42 -36.73 3.22
C PRO A 385 -15.16 -35.27 2.90
N LEU A 386 -15.94 -34.39 3.52
CA LEU A 386 -15.79 -32.95 3.45
C LEU A 386 -14.94 -32.47 4.63
N ILE A 387 -13.94 -31.64 4.37
CA ILE A 387 -12.92 -31.30 5.36
C ILE A 387 -12.61 -29.80 5.30
N ILE A 388 -12.48 -29.17 6.47
CA ILE A 388 -11.89 -27.84 6.62
C ILE A 388 -10.45 -27.99 7.08
N ARG A 389 -9.50 -27.44 6.31
CA ARG A 389 -8.08 -27.46 6.65
C ARG A 389 -7.30 -26.29 6.07
N ASN A 390 -6.06 -26.11 6.49
CA ASN A 390 -5.13 -25.19 5.83
C ASN A 390 -4.78 -25.64 4.40
N MET A 391 -4.25 -24.70 3.60
CA MET A 391 -3.70 -24.98 2.28
C MET A 391 -2.47 -25.91 2.34
N LYS A 392 -2.47 -26.93 1.49
CA LYS A 392 -1.34 -27.84 1.24
C LYS A 392 -0.68 -27.55 -0.12
N PRO A 393 0.63 -27.81 -0.29
CA PRO A 393 1.29 -27.73 -1.58
C PRO A 393 0.58 -28.63 -2.60
N GLY A 394 0.26 -28.07 -3.77
CA GLY A 394 -0.44 -28.81 -4.84
C GLY A 394 -1.94 -28.59 -4.88
N ASP A 395 -2.56 -27.99 -3.85
CA ASP A 395 -4.00 -27.68 -3.86
C ASP A 395 -4.41 -26.89 -5.11
N ARG A 396 -5.54 -27.30 -5.70
CA ARG A 396 -6.14 -26.66 -6.88
C ARG A 396 -7.62 -26.37 -6.63
N ILE A 397 -8.08 -25.29 -7.24
CA ILE A 397 -9.49 -24.88 -7.30
C ILE A 397 -9.82 -24.57 -8.76
N GLN A 398 -11.09 -24.75 -9.16
CA GLN A 398 -11.64 -24.13 -10.36
C GLN A 398 -12.47 -22.94 -9.90
N PRO A 399 -11.94 -21.70 -9.89
CA PRO A 399 -12.68 -20.55 -9.39
C PRO A 399 -14.02 -20.39 -10.11
N PHE A 400 -15.07 -20.02 -9.37
CA PHE A 400 -16.39 -19.75 -9.94
C PHE A 400 -16.30 -18.75 -11.12
N GLY A 401 -16.93 -19.08 -12.25
CA GLY A 401 -16.90 -18.33 -13.51
C GLY A 401 -15.67 -18.55 -14.40
N MET A 402 -14.71 -19.39 -13.99
CA MET A 402 -13.49 -19.65 -14.77
C MET A 402 -13.53 -21.00 -15.49
N ASN A 403 -13.12 -21.01 -16.77
CA ASN A 403 -12.82 -22.23 -17.51
C ASN A 403 -11.41 -22.74 -17.15
N GLY A 404 -11.35 -23.93 -16.53
CA GLY A 404 -10.10 -24.60 -16.16
C GLY A 404 -9.68 -24.43 -14.69
N THR A 405 -8.70 -25.24 -14.25
CA THR A 405 -8.26 -25.27 -12.85
C THR A 405 -7.01 -24.42 -12.61
N LYS A 406 -6.88 -23.90 -11.38
CA LYS A 406 -5.77 -23.08 -10.93
C LYS A 406 -5.21 -23.59 -9.61
N LYS A 407 -3.90 -23.47 -9.40
CA LYS A 407 -3.29 -23.73 -8.08
C LYS A 407 -3.78 -22.69 -7.08
N VAL A 408 -4.16 -23.11 -5.86
CA VAL A 408 -4.60 -22.20 -4.79
C VAL A 408 -3.51 -21.18 -4.44
N LYS A 409 -2.24 -21.59 -4.49
CA LYS A 409 -1.10 -20.67 -4.36
C LYS A 409 -1.13 -19.54 -5.39
N SER A 410 -1.43 -19.85 -6.66
CA SER A 410 -1.55 -18.86 -7.73
C SER A 410 -2.80 -18.01 -7.56
N PHE A 411 -3.92 -18.60 -7.12
CA PHE A 411 -5.12 -17.85 -6.74
C PHE A 411 -4.81 -16.77 -5.69
N PHE A 412 -4.14 -17.12 -4.59
CA PHE A 412 -3.74 -16.15 -3.56
C PHE A 412 -2.72 -15.10 -4.02
N ILE A 413 -1.93 -15.37 -5.06
CA ILE A 413 -1.02 -14.37 -5.64
C ILE A 413 -1.84 -13.30 -6.36
N ASP A 414 -2.81 -13.75 -7.16
CA ASP A 414 -3.63 -12.88 -7.99
C ASP A 414 -4.59 -12.03 -7.14
N GLU A 415 -5.14 -12.62 -6.09
CA GLU A 415 -5.93 -11.93 -5.05
C GLU A 415 -5.06 -11.10 -4.08
N LYS A 416 -3.75 -11.01 -4.33
CA LYS A 416 -2.76 -10.25 -3.52
C LYS A 416 -2.82 -10.55 -2.03
N THR A 417 -3.20 -11.77 -1.67
CA THR A 417 -3.27 -12.21 -0.28
C THR A 417 -1.85 -12.25 0.31
N PRO A 418 -1.57 -11.57 1.44
CA PRO A 418 -0.27 -11.60 2.10
C PRO A 418 0.18 -13.02 2.44
N LYS A 419 1.48 -13.32 2.28
CA LYS A 419 2.03 -14.69 2.38
C LYS A 419 1.78 -15.34 3.76
N ASN A 420 1.82 -14.55 4.82
CA ASN A 420 1.48 -14.98 6.19
C ASN A 420 0.01 -15.42 6.27
N ARG A 421 -0.92 -14.61 5.76
CA ARG A 421 -2.36 -14.89 5.79
C ARG A 421 -2.79 -16.10 4.95
N ARG A 422 -2.08 -16.42 3.85
CA ARG A 422 -2.43 -17.55 2.96
C ARG A 422 -2.54 -18.90 3.68
N LYS A 423 -1.76 -19.09 4.74
CA LYS A 423 -1.75 -20.35 5.50
C LYS A 423 -2.86 -20.40 6.55
N GLU A 424 -3.42 -19.26 6.92
CA GLU A 424 -4.48 -19.12 7.92
C GLU A 424 -5.87 -19.26 7.28
N ILE A 425 -6.00 -18.96 5.98
CA ILE A 425 -7.29 -19.05 5.29
C ILE A 425 -7.74 -20.52 5.23
N PRO A 426 -8.88 -20.88 5.85
CA PRO A 426 -9.39 -22.23 5.79
C PRO A 426 -9.90 -22.57 4.39
N LEU A 427 -9.60 -23.78 3.97
CA LEU A 427 -10.09 -24.36 2.73
C LEU A 427 -11.12 -25.43 3.07
N LEU A 428 -12.31 -25.31 2.48
CA LEU A 428 -13.26 -26.41 2.42
C LEU A 428 -12.89 -27.28 1.21
N VAL A 429 -12.52 -28.53 1.47
CA VAL A 429 -12.04 -29.47 0.47
C VAL A 429 -12.83 -30.76 0.51
N ASP A 430 -13.06 -31.32 -0.67
CA ASP A 430 -13.63 -32.66 -0.85
C ASP A 430 -12.53 -33.62 -1.32
N GLN A 431 -12.86 -34.88 -1.63
CA GLN A 431 -11.87 -35.85 -2.11
C GLN A 431 -11.18 -35.46 -3.43
N LYS A 432 -11.79 -34.59 -4.23
CA LYS A 432 -11.30 -34.26 -5.57
C LYS A 432 -10.46 -32.98 -5.57
N SER A 433 -10.95 -31.90 -4.95
CA SER A 433 -10.30 -30.59 -5.00
C SER A 433 -10.86 -29.61 -3.96
N VAL A 434 -10.37 -28.36 -3.96
CA VAL A 434 -10.93 -27.31 -3.12
C VAL A 434 -12.29 -26.88 -3.65
N LEU A 435 -13.31 -26.93 -2.78
CA LEU A 435 -14.68 -26.48 -3.09
C LEU A 435 -14.89 -25.02 -2.73
N TRP A 436 -14.30 -24.55 -1.64
CA TRP A 436 -14.43 -23.17 -1.21
C TRP A 436 -13.17 -22.69 -0.50
N ILE A 437 -12.62 -21.59 -0.97
CA ILE A 437 -11.66 -20.80 -0.20
C ILE A 437 -12.51 -19.90 0.69
N MET A 438 -12.63 -20.29 1.96
CA MET A 438 -13.58 -19.70 2.90
C MET A 438 -13.35 -18.20 3.04
N GLY A 439 -14.41 -17.39 2.85
CA GLY A 439 -14.29 -15.93 2.88
C GLY A 439 -13.83 -15.30 1.56
N MET A 440 -13.68 -16.07 0.48
CA MET A 440 -13.11 -15.55 -0.79
C MET A 440 -13.78 -16.06 -2.06
N ARG A 441 -13.79 -17.37 -2.32
CA ARG A 441 -14.20 -17.88 -3.65
C ARG A 441 -14.66 -19.32 -3.64
N LEU A 442 -15.87 -19.53 -4.15
CA LEU A 442 -16.44 -20.85 -4.42
C LEU A 442 -15.80 -21.47 -5.68
N SER A 443 -15.80 -22.79 -5.75
CA SER A 443 -15.41 -23.57 -6.92
C SER A 443 -16.59 -23.70 -7.89
N GLU A 444 -16.34 -23.51 -9.19
CA GLU A 444 -17.35 -23.70 -10.26
C GLU A 444 -17.95 -25.11 -10.23
N ARG A 445 -17.21 -26.11 -9.74
CA ARG A 445 -17.71 -27.48 -9.58
C ARG A 445 -18.91 -27.59 -8.64
N ALA A 446 -18.96 -26.76 -7.61
CA ALA A 446 -20.02 -26.79 -6.62
C ALA A 446 -21.21 -25.90 -7.03
N ARG A 447 -21.18 -25.35 -8.25
CA ARG A 447 -22.20 -24.43 -8.75
C ARG A 447 -23.58 -25.08 -8.77
N ILE A 448 -24.56 -24.31 -8.32
CA ILE A 448 -25.98 -24.63 -8.45
C ILE A 448 -26.42 -24.37 -9.88
N THR A 449 -27.19 -25.31 -10.41
CA THR A 449 -27.80 -25.24 -11.74
C THR A 449 -29.29 -25.53 -11.62
N ASP A 450 -30.03 -25.35 -12.70
CA ASP A 450 -31.47 -25.69 -12.74
C ASP A 450 -31.75 -27.19 -12.50
N LYS A 451 -30.71 -28.03 -12.50
CA LYS A 451 -30.79 -29.48 -12.21
C LYS A 451 -30.48 -29.83 -10.76
N THR A 452 -30.05 -28.88 -9.95
CA THR A 452 -29.67 -29.11 -8.55
C THR A 452 -30.92 -29.38 -7.72
N THR A 453 -30.97 -30.54 -7.08
CA THR A 453 -32.12 -30.98 -6.26
C THR A 453 -31.92 -30.78 -4.77
N ARG A 454 -30.67 -30.74 -4.30
CA ARG A 454 -30.30 -30.55 -2.89
C ARG A 454 -29.19 -29.51 -2.78
N VAL A 455 -29.40 -28.50 -1.94
CA VAL A 455 -28.46 -27.40 -1.77
C VAL A 455 -27.87 -27.43 -0.36
N VAL A 456 -26.55 -27.31 -0.29
CA VAL A 456 -25.82 -27.05 0.96
C VAL A 456 -25.60 -25.55 1.08
N LYS A 457 -26.16 -24.95 2.13
CA LYS A 457 -25.78 -23.61 2.58
C LYS A 457 -24.59 -23.75 3.52
N ALA A 458 -23.44 -23.16 3.16
CA ALA A 458 -22.28 -23.05 4.02
C ALA A 458 -22.04 -21.59 4.40
N GLU A 459 -21.88 -21.30 5.68
CA GLU A 459 -21.80 -19.93 6.20
C GLU A 459 -20.70 -19.80 7.26
N ILE A 460 -19.95 -18.70 7.18
CA ILE A 460 -18.97 -18.29 8.20
C ILE A 460 -19.65 -17.28 9.13
N ILE A 461 -19.74 -17.65 10.42
CA ILE A 461 -20.34 -16.86 11.49
C ILE A 461 -19.26 -16.12 12.28
#